data_AF-A0A536TMA1-F1
#
_entry.id   AF-A0A536TMA1-F1
#
_cell.length_a   1.000
_cell.length_b   1.000
_cell.length_c   1.000
_cell.angle_alpha   90.00
_cell.angle_beta   90.00
_cell.angle_gamma   90.00
#
_symmetry.space_group_name_H-M   'P 1'
#
loop_
_entity.id
_entity.type
_entity.pdbx_description
1 polymer ?
#
loop_
_entity_poly.entity_id
_entity_poly.type
_entity_poly.pdbx_seq_one_letter_code
_entity_poly.pdbx_strand_id
1 'polypeptide(L)' 'KVVLEQVLTRYIEAIIFQAVAENMSSEQSARMVAMKSASDNAETLIDELTLVYNKNRQAGITKEISEIVGGAAAV' A
#
# COMPACT_ATOMS: atom_id res chain seq x y z
N LYS A 1 -16.99 -4.27 54.08
CA LYS A 1 -16.82 -3.02 53.29
C LYS A 1 -15.48 -3.00 52.54
N VAL A 2 -14.34 -3.23 53.19
CA VAL A 2 -12.99 -3.19 52.57
C VAL A 2 -12.82 -4.11 51.35
N VAL A 3 -13.32 -5.36 51.40
CA VAL A 3 -13.16 -6.32 50.29
C VAL A 3 -13.90 -5.88 49.02
N LEU A 4 -15.09 -5.31 49.16
CA LEU A 4 -15.89 -4.84 48.02
C LEU A 4 -15.20 -3.67 47.31
N GLU A 5 -14.61 -2.77 48.08
CA GLU A 5 -13.89 -1.60 47.58
C GLU A 5 -12.63 -2.02 46.80
N GLN A 6 -11.86 -2.99 47.31
CA GLN A 6 -10.70 -3.55 46.62
C GLN A 6 -11.06 -4.25 45.30
N VAL A 7 -12.16 -5.01 45.28
CA VAL A 7 -12.63 -5.68 44.06
C VAL A 7 -13.10 -4.67 43.02
N LEU A 8 -13.79 -3.62 43.45
CA LEU A 8 -14.24 -2.53 42.57
C LEU A 8 -13.06 -1.81 41.89
N THR A 9 -12.00 -1.50 42.66
CA THR A 9 -10.79 -0.88 42.09
C THR A 9 -10.14 -1.78 41.04
N ARG A 10 -9.93 -3.06 41.35
CA ARG A 10 -9.37 -4.02 40.38
C ARG A 10 -10.23 -4.22 39.14
N TYR A 11 -11.56 -4.17 39.28
CA TYR A 11 -12.47 -4.30 38.16
C TYR A 11 -12.37 -3.11 37.19
N ILE A 12 -12.28 -1.88 37.74
CA ILE A 12 -12.07 -0.68 36.92
C ILE A 12 -10.70 -0.72 36.23
N GLU A 13 -9.64 -1.13 36.92
CA GLU A 13 -8.32 -1.30 36.34
C GLU A 13 -8.34 -2.31 35.17
N ALA A 14 -9.05 -3.43 35.34
CA ALA A 14 -9.17 -4.45 34.30
C ALA A 14 -9.92 -3.93 33.05
N ILE A 15 -11.01 -3.17 33.24
CA ILE A 15 -11.76 -2.57 32.12
C ILE A 15 -10.87 -1.58 31.36
N ILE A 16 -10.13 -0.72 32.07
CA ILE A 16 -9.25 0.26 31.42
C ILE A 16 -8.14 -0.46 30.65
N PHE A 17 -7.53 -1.49 31.24
CA PHE A 17 -6.52 -2.28 30.55
C PHE A 17 -7.06 -2.93 29.27
N GLN A 18 -8.24 -3.54 29.35
CA GLN A 18 -8.89 -4.14 28.18
C GLN A 18 -9.20 -3.10 27.10
N ALA A 19 -9.74 -1.94 27.48
CA ALA A 19 -10.04 -0.86 26.53
C ALA A 19 -8.80 -0.36 25.79
N VAL A 20 -7.66 -0.23 26.48
CA VAL A 20 -6.39 0.16 25.85
C VAL A 20 -5.86 -0.94 24.93
N ALA A 21 -5.95 -2.20 25.33
CA ALA A 21 -5.53 -3.33 24.51
C ALA A 21 -6.37 -3.44 23.22
N GLU A 22 -7.69 -3.27 23.33
CA GLU A 22 -8.61 -3.25 22.18
C GLU A 22 -8.36 -2.06 21.25
N ASN A 23 -8.06 -0.88 21.82
CA ASN A 23 -7.71 0.30 21.04
C ASN A 23 -6.44 0.08 20.21
N MET A 24 -5.39 -0.49 20.82
CA MET A 24 -4.14 -0.79 20.12
C MET A 24 -4.35 -1.82 19.01
N SER A 25 -5.15 -2.87 19.26
CA SER A 25 -5.50 -3.85 18.21
C SER A 25 -6.30 -3.22 17.07
N SER A 26 -7.22 -2.30 17.41
CA SER A 26 -8.04 -1.59 16.42
C SER A 26 -7.19 -0.66 15.56
N GLU A 27 -6.21 0.02 16.15
CA GLU A 27 -5.24 0.85 15.43
C GLU A 27 -4.43 0.03 14.44
N GLN A 28 -3.91 -1.13 14.86
CA GLN A 28 -3.15 -2.01 13.96
C GLN A 28 -4.02 -2.55 12.83
N SER A 29 -5.28 -2.90 13.12
CA SER A 29 -6.23 -3.35 12.09
C SER A 29 -6.53 -2.23 11.08
N ALA A 30 -6.80 -1.01 11.55
CA ALA A 30 -7.04 0.14 10.68
C ALA A 30 -5.81 0.47 9.82
N ARG A 31 -4.62 0.43 10.42
CA ARG A 31 -3.34 0.62 9.72
C ARG A 31 -3.13 -0.44 8.64
N MET A 32 -3.43 -1.70 8.93
CA MET A 32 -3.30 -2.81 7.98
C MET A 32 -4.22 -2.61 6.77
N VAL A 33 -5.47 -2.21 6.98
CA VAL A 33 -6.42 -1.95 5.88
C VAL A 33 -5.95 -0.77 5.02
N ALA A 34 -5.52 0.32 5.64
CA ALA A 34 -5.01 1.48 4.92
C ALA A 34 -3.76 1.13 4.08
N MET A 35 -2.83 0.37 4.65
CA MET A 35 -1.62 -0.08 3.95
C MET A 35 -1.93 -1.08 2.85
N LYS A 36 -2.93 -1.95 3.02
CA LYS A 36 -3.38 -2.85 1.96
C LYS A 36 -3.89 -2.06 0.75
N SER A 37 -4.76 -1.07 0.96
CA SER A 37 -5.22 -0.20 -0.13
C SER A 37 -4.07 0.58 -0.79
N ALA A 38 -3.07 1.01 -0.01
CA ALA A 38 -1.88 1.65 -0.58
C ALA A 38 -1.08 0.69 -1.47
N SER A 39 -0.90 -0.57 -1.05
CA SER A 39 -0.21 -1.61 -1.84
C SER A 39 -0.98 -1.95 -3.12
N ASP A 40 -2.30 -2.14 -3.04
CA ASP A 40 -3.15 -2.46 -4.20
C ASP A 40 -3.11 -1.31 -5.24
N ASN A 41 -3.09 -0.05 -4.78
CA ASN A 41 -2.94 1.11 -5.65
C ASN A 41 -1.54 1.17 -6.29
N ALA A 42 -0.50 0.84 -5.52
CA ALA A 42 0.87 0.81 -6.04
C ALA A 42 1.05 -0.28 -7.10
N GLU A 43 0.45 -1.46 -6.92
CA GLU A 43 0.44 -2.54 -7.91
C GLU A 43 -0.21 -2.09 -9.23
N THR A 44 -1.38 -1.46 -9.14
CA THR A 44 -2.07 -0.90 -10.32
C THR A 44 -1.19 0.11 -11.06
N LEU A 45 -0.51 1.00 -10.33
CA LEU A 45 0.39 1.99 -10.92
C LEU A 45 1.61 1.34 -11.60
N ILE A 46 2.17 0.30 -10.99
CA ILE A 46 3.31 -0.44 -11.56
C ILE A 46 2.91 -1.08 -12.89
N ASP A 47 1.73 -1.69 -12.97
CA ASP A 47 1.22 -2.30 -14.19
C ASP A 47 1.03 -1.26 -15.31
N GLU A 48 0.44 -0.12 -14.99
CA GLU A 48 0.25 0.98 -15.95
C GLU A 48 1.59 1.51 -16.46
N LEU A 49 2.53 1.80 -15.55
CA LEU A 49 3.86 2.30 -15.91
C LEU A 49 4.65 1.27 -16.72
N THR A 50 4.50 -0.02 -16.44
CA THR A 50 5.13 -1.11 -17.20
C THR A 50 4.58 -1.18 -18.62
N LEU A 51 3.26 -0.99 -18.79
CA LEU A 51 2.65 -0.92 -20.11
C LEU A 51 3.16 0.30 -20.90
N VAL A 52 3.22 1.47 -20.28
CA VAL A 52 3.74 2.70 -20.90
C VAL A 52 5.22 2.53 -21.28
N TYR A 53 6.03 1.97 -20.39
CA TYR A 53 7.44 1.67 -20.66
C TYR A 53 7.61 0.79 -21.90
N ASN A 54 6.84 -0.29 -21.99
CA ASN A 54 6.91 -1.20 -23.13
C ASN A 54 6.44 -0.54 -24.45
N LYS A 55 5.40 0.28 -24.41
CA LYS A 55 4.95 1.05 -25.58
C LYS A 55 6.03 2.03 -26.05
N ASN A 56 6.63 2.79 -25.13
CA ASN A 56 7.69 3.74 -25.45
C ASN A 56 8.94 3.04 -26.00
N ARG A 57 9.29 1.88 -25.42
CA ARG A 57 10.40 1.04 -25.93
C ARG A 57 10.15 0.60 -27.38
N GLN A 58 8.96 0.09 -27.68
CA GLN A 58 8.60 -0.34 -29.03
C GLN A 58 8.58 0.84 -30.01
N ALA A 59 8.02 1.99 -29.62
CA ALA A 59 8.03 3.19 -30.44
C ALA A 59 9.45 3.67 -30.75
N GLY A 60 10.37 3.60 -29.77
CA GLY A 60 11.79 3.89 -29.94
C GLY A 60 12.45 2.98 -30.98
N ILE A 61 12.27 1.67 -30.86
CA ILE A 61 12.82 0.69 -31.83
C ILE A 61 12.27 0.95 -33.24
N THR A 62 10.96 1.15 -33.38
CA THR A 62 10.34 1.44 -34.69
C THR A 62 10.88 2.73 -35.30
N LYS A 63 11.12 3.76 -34.47
CA LYS A 63 11.72 5.03 -34.91
C LYS A 63 13.15 4.82 -35.41
N GLU A 64 13.98 4.12 -34.64
CA GLU A 64 15.36 3.81 -35.04
C GLU A 64 15.40 3.04 -36.36
N ILE A 65 14.55 2.01 -36.53
CA ILE A 65 14.48 1.25 -37.78
C ILE A 65 14.03 2.14 -38.94
N SER A 66 13.04 3.01 -38.73
CA SER A 66 12.53 3.93 -39.75
C SER A 66 13.61 4.92 -40.21
N GLU A 67 14.43 5.41 -39.28
CA GLU A 67 15.57 6.29 -39.56
C GLU A 67 16.68 5.56 -40.34
N ILE A 68 16.99 4.30 -39.98
CA ILE A 68 17.97 3.47 -40.71
C ILE A 68 17.52 3.25 -42.16
N VAL A 69 16.26 2.85 -42.37
CA VAL A 69 15.72 2.57 -43.71
C VAL A 69 15.62 3.86 -44.54
N GLY A 70 15.13 4.95 -43.95
CA GLY A 70 15.05 6.24 -44.63
C GLY A 70 16.43 6.79 -45.03
N GLY A 71 17.44 6.65 -44.17
CA GLY A 71 18.82 7.02 -44.47
C GLY A 71 19.44 6.14 -45.57
N ALA A 72 19.17 4.83 -45.57
CA ALA A 72 19.64 3.92 -46.60
C ALA A 72 18.99 4.16 -47.98
N ALA A 73 17.73 4.61 -48.02
CA ALA A 73 17.02 4.92 -49.27
C ALA A 73 17.38 6.30 -49.85
N ALA A 74 18.05 7.15 -49.08
CA ALA A 74 18.49 8.49 -49.51
C ALA A 74 19.91 8.50 -50.12
N VAL A 75 20.59 7.35 -50.15
CA VAL A 75 21.87 7.10 -50.85
C VAL A 75 21.61 6.36 -52.15
#